data_AF-A0A246ACN7-F1
#
_entry.id   AF-A0A246ACN7-F1
#
_cell.length_a   1.000
_cell.length_b   1.000
_cell.length_c   1.000
_cell.angle_alpha   90.00
_cell.angle_beta   90.00
_cell.angle_gamma   90.00
#
_symmetry.space_group_name_H-M   'P 1'
#
loop_
_entity.id
_entity.type
_entity.pdbx_description
1 polymer ?
#
loop_
_entity_poly.entity_id
_entity_poly.type
_entity_poly.pdbx_seq_one_letter_code
_entity_poly.pdbx_strand_id
1 'polypeptide(L)'
;MKPEINAEEKLKAFSSLGKYLSWIGLISVGMMCCLVLLLTGFHFPKTLYTNTNDQVSSKNQLKPETGRVAGPGYWMAPDTIKIQDKPDADLIRYGRNLMVNTASYLGPQGTVGKLANGMNCQNCHMDAGTKPFANNFSVFYVNYPKWSVRSGRKEEAFERIDECFERSMNGMAPKRNSKEMQAMLAYLKWVGEKVSSETPLADHSVKKVPYLNIPADPIKGKIVYTSKCMSCHGSEGKGMAAPGGKGYIYPPLWGPDSYNDGAGMFRLGNFAGFVKNNMPYGSTYLDPNLSDEEAWNVAAYVNAQPRPHLNPKNDYKDISTKPIDYPFGPYADAFSEKQHKYGPFSEIAKQHPFKNKKIT
;
A
#
# COMPACT_ATOMS: atom_id res chain seq x y z
N MET A 1 -18.58 38.22 61.39
CA MET A 1 -19.56 37.22 60.91
C MET A 1 -18.74 36.15 60.18
N LYS A 2 -18.56 34.95 60.77
CA LYS A 2 -17.82 33.85 60.10
C LYS A 2 -18.72 33.28 58.98
N PRO A 3 -18.19 32.97 57.79
CA PRO A 3 -19.01 32.38 56.73
C PRO A 3 -19.40 30.95 57.14
N GLU A 4 -20.70 30.69 57.23
CA GLU A 4 -21.22 29.32 57.35
C GLU A 4 -21.03 28.61 56.01
N ILE A 5 -20.19 27.57 56.02
CA ILE A 5 -20.01 26.66 54.89
C ILE A 5 -21.33 25.92 54.67
N ASN A 6 -21.90 26.05 53.46
CA ASN A 6 -23.21 25.51 53.15
C ASN A 6 -23.18 23.97 53.12
N ALA A 7 -24.35 23.33 53.30
CA ALA A 7 -24.48 21.88 53.40
C ALA A 7 -24.01 21.11 52.16
N GLU A 8 -24.06 21.73 50.97
CA GLU A 8 -23.64 21.16 49.69
C GLU A 8 -22.11 21.05 49.57
N GLU A 9 -21.37 22.05 50.09
CA GLU A 9 -19.90 21.99 50.15
C GLU A 9 -19.41 20.90 51.10
N LYS A 10 -20.10 20.71 52.23
CA LYS A 10 -19.82 19.59 53.15
C LYS A 10 -20.04 18.24 52.46
N LEU A 11 -21.13 18.08 51.72
CA LEU A 11 -21.43 16.85 50.96
C LEU A 11 -20.37 16.54 49.88
N LYS A 12 -19.92 17.55 49.13
CA LYS A 12 -18.83 17.38 48.14
C LYS A 12 -17.52 16.98 48.82
N ALA A 13 -17.17 17.62 49.94
CA ALA A 13 -15.99 17.27 50.72
C ALA A 13 -16.04 15.81 51.24
N PHE A 14 -17.18 15.39 51.80
CA PHE A 14 -17.38 13.99 52.23
C PHE A 14 -17.26 12.98 51.08
N SER A 15 -17.83 13.29 49.90
CA SER A 15 -17.71 12.42 48.73
C SER A 15 -16.27 12.29 48.22
N SER A 16 -15.50 13.39 48.30
CA SER A 16 -14.09 13.40 47.90
C SER A 16 -13.24 12.58 48.87
N LEU A 17 -13.49 12.71 50.18
CA LEU A 17 -12.82 11.94 51.22
C LEU A 17 -13.06 10.43 51.05
N GLY A 18 -14.28 10.03 50.70
CA GLY A 18 -14.62 8.63 50.41
C GLY A 18 -13.82 8.05 49.24
N LYS A 19 -13.63 8.82 48.16
CA LYS A 19 -12.80 8.40 47.02
C LYS A 19 -11.33 8.24 47.41
N TYR A 20 -10.79 9.15 48.21
CA TYR A 20 -9.41 9.04 48.70
C TYR A 20 -9.22 7.80 49.58
N LEU A 21 -10.16 7.50 50.49
CA LEU A 21 -10.11 6.31 51.33
C LEU A 21 -10.20 5.02 50.50
N SER A 22 -11.02 4.97 49.45
CA SER A 22 -11.06 3.83 48.52
C SER A 22 -9.74 3.65 47.74
N TRP A 23 -9.13 4.74 47.28
CA TRP A 23 -7.83 4.68 46.60
C TRP A 23 -6.69 4.23 47.53
N ILE A 24 -6.67 4.72 48.77
CA ILE A 24 -5.69 4.28 49.78
C ILE A 24 -5.87 2.78 50.08
N GLY A 25 -7.11 2.30 50.19
CA GLY A 25 -7.41 0.87 50.36
C GLY A 25 -6.90 0.01 49.19
N LEU A 26 -7.12 0.45 47.95
CA LEU A 26 -6.62 -0.24 46.75
C LEU A 26 -5.09 -0.29 46.70
N ILE A 27 -4.43 0.82 47.04
CA ILE A 27 -2.96 0.88 47.10
C ILE A 27 -2.43 -0.02 48.21
N SER A 28 -3.05 -0.03 49.40
CA SER A 28 -2.63 -0.91 50.49
C SER A 28 -2.78 -2.40 50.15
N VAL A 29 -3.85 -2.79 49.44
CA VAL A 29 -4.03 -4.16 48.96
C VAL A 29 -2.98 -4.50 47.90
N GLY A 30 -2.70 -3.59 46.96
CA GLY A 30 -1.66 -3.78 45.95
C GLY A 30 -0.26 -3.95 46.55
N MET A 31 0.10 -3.12 47.54
CA MET A 31 1.36 -3.26 48.25
C MET A 31 1.44 -4.57 49.03
N MET A 32 0.36 -5.00 49.67
CA MET A 32 0.32 -6.25 50.42
C MET A 32 0.46 -7.47 49.48
N CYS A 33 -0.16 -7.45 48.31
CA CYS A 33 0.07 -8.46 47.27
C CYS A 33 1.52 -8.48 46.78
N CYS A 34 2.15 -7.33 46.53
CA CYS A 34 3.57 -7.25 46.17
C CYS A 34 4.47 -7.82 47.28
N LEU A 35 4.17 -7.52 48.55
CA LEU A 35 4.95 -7.99 49.69
C LEU A 35 4.81 -9.51 49.86
N VAL A 36 3.61 -10.07 49.65
CA VAL A 36 3.37 -11.52 49.63
C VAL A 36 4.11 -12.18 48.47
N LEU A 37 4.14 -11.58 47.27
CA LEU A 37 4.90 -12.12 46.13
C LEU A 37 6.42 -12.13 46.39
N LEU A 38 6.93 -11.10 47.07
CA LEU A 38 8.34 -11.03 47.48
C LEU A 38 8.68 -12.05 48.57
N LEU A 39 7.82 -12.22 49.58
CA LEU A 39 8.05 -13.15 50.70
C LEU A 39 7.84 -14.62 50.32
N THR A 40 6.93 -14.92 49.39
CA THR A 40 6.67 -16.30 48.92
C THR A 40 7.69 -16.78 47.88
N GLY A 41 8.70 -15.96 47.56
CA GLY A 41 9.79 -16.34 46.67
C GLY A 41 9.33 -16.61 45.24
N PHE A 42 8.25 -15.95 44.79
CA PHE A 42 7.73 -16.07 43.42
C PHE A 42 8.73 -15.44 42.44
N HIS A 43 9.73 -16.22 42.05
CA HIS A 43 10.71 -15.83 41.04
C HIS A 43 10.02 -15.87 39.68
N PHE A 44 9.88 -14.72 39.03
CA PHE A 44 9.55 -14.68 37.60
C PHE A 44 10.48 -15.64 36.86
N PRO A 45 9.95 -16.49 35.96
CA PRO A 45 10.79 -17.42 35.22
C PRO A 45 11.86 -16.62 34.46
N LYS A 46 13.13 -17.00 34.64
CA LYS A 46 14.30 -16.37 33.99
C LYS A 46 14.25 -16.37 32.46
N THR A 47 13.23 -16.97 31.85
CA THR A 47 12.93 -16.94 30.42
C THR A 47 12.48 -15.58 29.89
N LEU A 48 12.22 -14.59 30.75
CA LEU A 48 11.92 -13.21 30.33
C LEU A 48 13.13 -12.25 30.35
N TYR A 49 14.30 -12.71 30.81
CA TYR A 49 15.55 -11.91 30.89
C TYR A 49 16.73 -12.55 30.15
N THR A 50 16.48 -13.40 29.15
CA THR A 50 17.52 -13.69 28.15
C THR A 50 17.54 -12.57 27.12
N ASN A 51 18.58 -11.76 27.21
CA ASN A 51 18.96 -10.73 26.26
C ASN A 51 19.09 -11.34 24.86
N THR A 52 18.02 -11.27 24.05
CA THR A 52 17.98 -11.78 22.66
C THR A 52 18.67 -10.84 21.65
N ASN A 53 19.67 -10.07 22.10
CA ASN A 53 20.40 -9.14 21.22
C ASN A 53 21.52 -9.80 20.40
N ASP A 54 21.89 -11.05 20.65
CA ASP A 54 22.98 -11.73 19.91
C ASP A 54 22.53 -12.84 18.94
N GLN A 55 21.22 -12.99 18.68
CA GLN A 55 20.71 -13.99 17.72
C GLN A 55 19.77 -13.43 16.65
N VAL A 56 19.37 -12.15 16.74
CA VAL A 56 18.55 -11.49 15.70
C VAL A 56 19.41 -10.93 14.55
N SER A 57 20.70 -10.67 14.78
CA SER A 57 21.60 -10.09 13.77
C SER A 57 22.16 -11.08 12.74
N SER A 58 21.90 -12.40 12.85
CA SER A 58 22.46 -13.41 11.94
C SER A 58 21.44 -14.05 10.98
N LYS A 59 20.13 -13.82 11.16
CA LYS A 59 19.10 -14.36 10.23
C LYS A 59 18.61 -13.37 9.18
N ASN A 60 19.11 -12.13 9.21
CA ASN A 60 18.77 -11.08 8.26
C ASN A 60 19.91 -10.78 7.26
N GLN A 61 20.82 -11.74 7.05
CA GLN A 61 21.63 -11.71 5.84
C GLN A 61 20.71 -12.11 4.68
N LEU A 62 20.33 -11.11 3.88
CA LEU A 62 19.78 -11.30 2.55
C LEU A 62 20.61 -12.37 1.84
N LYS A 63 20.06 -13.59 1.72
CA LYS A 63 20.58 -14.53 0.74
C LYS A 63 20.52 -13.81 -0.60
N PRO A 64 21.60 -13.81 -1.40
CA PRO A 64 21.48 -13.44 -2.79
C PRO A 64 20.43 -14.37 -3.38
N GLU A 65 19.29 -13.84 -3.80
CA GLU A 65 18.23 -14.62 -4.42
C GLU A 65 18.64 -15.00 -5.83
N THR A 66 19.59 -15.91 -5.93
CA THR A 66 19.92 -16.60 -7.17
C THR A 66 18.75 -17.52 -7.51
N GLY A 67 17.98 -17.18 -8.55
CA GLY A 67 17.11 -18.14 -9.23
C GLY A 67 15.63 -18.13 -8.85
N ARG A 68 14.97 -16.96 -8.78
CA ARG A 68 13.52 -16.90 -9.06
C ARG A 68 13.32 -17.10 -10.57
N VAL A 69 13.45 -18.35 -11.02
CA VAL A 69 13.12 -18.76 -12.38
C VAL A 69 11.62 -18.55 -12.53
N ALA A 70 11.26 -17.44 -13.19
CA ALA A 70 9.93 -17.28 -13.74
C ALA A 70 9.67 -18.54 -14.61
N GLY A 71 8.51 -19.18 -14.45
CA GLY A 71 8.15 -20.37 -15.24
C GLY A 71 8.41 -20.15 -16.74
N PRO A 72 8.66 -21.21 -17.53
CA PRO A 72 9.02 -21.07 -18.93
C PRO A 72 8.02 -20.16 -19.67
N GLY A 73 8.50 -19.01 -20.16
CA GLY A 73 7.71 -18.02 -20.90
C GLY A 73 7.41 -16.69 -20.18
N TYR A 74 7.77 -16.52 -18.91
CA TYR A 74 7.63 -15.24 -18.19
C TYR A 74 8.87 -14.36 -18.31
N TRP A 75 8.68 -13.05 -18.11
CA TRP A 75 9.75 -12.07 -18.24
C TRP A 75 10.79 -12.23 -17.14
N MET A 76 12.07 -12.23 -17.53
CA MET A 76 13.20 -12.23 -16.62
C MET A 76 13.73 -10.81 -16.46
N ALA A 77 13.74 -10.31 -15.24
CA ALA A 77 14.30 -9.01 -14.94
C ALA A 77 15.81 -8.95 -15.26
N PRO A 78 16.31 -7.81 -15.76
CA PRO A 78 17.74 -7.63 -15.93
C PRO A 78 18.46 -7.62 -14.58
N ASP A 79 19.62 -8.28 -14.51
CA ASP A 79 20.48 -8.24 -13.33
C ASP A 79 21.03 -6.82 -13.13
N THR A 80 20.79 -6.25 -11.95
CA THR A 80 21.27 -4.91 -11.57
C THR A 80 22.79 -4.75 -11.62
N ILE A 81 23.56 -5.83 -11.55
CA ILE A 81 25.02 -5.78 -11.76
C ILE A 81 25.33 -5.24 -13.17
N LYS A 82 24.51 -5.60 -14.19
CA LYS A 82 24.69 -5.13 -15.58
C LYS A 82 24.49 -3.63 -15.77
N ILE A 83 24.00 -2.90 -14.77
CA ILE A 83 23.94 -1.43 -14.83
C ILE A 83 25.35 -0.84 -14.95
N GLN A 84 26.37 -1.47 -14.36
CA GLN A 84 27.75 -0.98 -14.40
C GLN A 84 28.35 -0.93 -15.81
N ASP A 85 27.81 -1.72 -16.74
CA ASP A 85 28.27 -1.82 -18.12
C ASP A 85 27.63 -0.73 -19.01
N LYS A 86 26.74 0.11 -18.46
CA LYS A 86 26.02 1.16 -19.21
C LYS A 86 26.74 2.51 -19.13
N PRO A 87 26.78 3.29 -20.23
CA PRO A 87 27.41 4.61 -20.22
C PRO A 87 26.69 5.61 -19.27
N ASP A 88 25.41 5.39 -19.00
CA ASP A 88 24.55 6.18 -18.11
C ASP A 88 24.28 5.48 -16.77
N ALA A 89 25.18 4.60 -16.33
CA ALA A 89 25.04 3.77 -15.13
C ALA A 89 24.59 4.54 -13.88
N ASP A 90 25.18 5.71 -13.61
CA ASP A 90 24.85 6.50 -12.40
C ASP A 90 23.44 7.09 -12.45
N LEU A 91 22.99 7.47 -13.64
CA LEU A 91 21.62 7.97 -13.84
C LEU A 91 20.61 6.84 -13.64
N ILE A 92 20.89 5.65 -14.16
CA ILE A 92 20.06 4.45 -13.97
C ILE A 92 20.01 4.05 -12.49
N ARG A 93 21.16 4.03 -11.79
CA ARG A 93 21.23 3.74 -10.35
C ARG A 93 20.44 4.76 -9.54
N TYR A 94 20.55 6.04 -9.88
CA TYR A 94 19.77 7.08 -9.21
C TYR A 94 18.27 6.89 -9.44
N GLY A 95 17.86 6.57 -10.67
CA GLY A 95 16.48 6.25 -11.00
C GLY A 95 15.92 5.08 -10.20
N ARG A 96 16.70 3.99 -10.10
CA ARG A 96 16.35 2.85 -9.24
C ARG A 96 16.20 3.27 -7.77
N ASN A 97 17.13 4.08 -7.27
CA ASN A 97 17.07 4.57 -5.89
C ASN A 97 15.84 5.44 -5.64
N LEU A 98 15.39 6.23 -6.62
CA LEU A 98 14.13 6.98 -6.54
C LEU A 98 12.91 6.04 -6.50
N MET A 99 12.92 4.89 -7.18
CA MET A 99 11.84 3.90 -7.10
C MET A 99 11.79 3.19 -5.74
N VAL A 100 12.97 2.85 -5.20
CA VAL A 100 13.11 2.12 -3.94
C VAL A 100 12.85 3.02 -2.73
N ASN A 101 13.40 4.23 -2.75
CA ASN A 101 13.47 5.14 -1.62
C ASN A 101 12.84 6.50 -1.93
N THR A 102 11.74 6.52 -2.69
CA THR A 102 11.03 7.74 -3.09
C THR A 102 10.83 8.69 -1.91
N ALA A 103 10.40 8.20 -0.75
CA ALA A 103 10.17 9.02 0.45
C ALA A 103 11.43 9.72 0.96
N SER A 104 12.60 9.09 0.85
CA SER A 104 13.88 9.66 1.29
C SER A 104 14.34 10.83 0.43
N TYR A 105 13.95 10.86 -0.85
CA TYR A 105 14.31 11.92 -1.78
C TYR A 105 13.19 12.96 -1.92
N LEU A 106 11.95 12.50 -2.01
CA LEU A 106 10.80 13.26 -2.46
C LEU A 106 9.63 13.28 -1.47
N GLY A 107 9.71 12.53 -0.37
CA GLY A 107 8.66 12.50 0.66
C GLY A 107 8.64 13.75 1.54
N PRO A 108 7.85 13.75 2.63
CA PRO A 108 7.75 14.90 3.54
C PRO A 108 9.08 15.35 4.17
N GLN A 109 10.02 14.41 4.32
CA GLN A 109 11.39 14.62 4.81
C GLN A 109 12.45 14.40 3.70
N GLY A 110 12.03 14.55 2.44
CA GLY A 110 12.86 14.29 1.27
C GLY A 110 14.05 15.25 1.15
N THR A 111 15.19 14.72 0.71
CA THR A 111 16.43 15.51 0.51
C THR A 111 16.42 16.37 -0.75
N VAL A 112 15.57 16.07 -1.73
CA VAL A 112 15.46 16.79 -3.00
C VAL A 112 14.22 17.69 -3.02
N GLY A 113 13.11 17.22 -2.44
CA GLY A 113 11.88 18.01 -2.36
C GLY A 113 10.78 17.31 -1.58
N LYS A 114 9.66 18.00 -1.43
CA LYS A 114 8.45 17.51 -0.76
C LYS A 114 7.34 17.35 -1.79
N LEU A 115 7.48 16.31 -2.60
CA LEU A 115 6.72 16.05 -3.82
C LEU A 115 5.82 14.81 -3.72
N ALA A 116 6.02 13.98 -2.71
CA ALA A 116 5.29 12.74 -2.48
C ALA A 116 4.84 12.65 -1.01
N ASN A 117 3.89 11.76 -0.74
CA ASN A 117 3.63 11.22 0.58
C ASN A 117 4.82 10.37 1.08
N GLY A 118 4.67 9.74 2.25
CA GLY A 118 5.75 8.94 2.83
C GLY A 118 5.98 7.57 2.18
N MET A 119 5.24 7.20 1.13
CA MET A 119 5.42 5.90 0.46
C MET A 119 6.59 5.89 -0.53
N ASN A 120 6.91 4.72 -1.04
CA ASN A 120 7.87 4.48 -2.11
C ASN A 120 7.18 3.81 -3.31
N CYS A 121 7.62 4.08 -4.54
CA CYS A 121 7.10 3.41 -5.73
C CYS A 121 7.11 1.89 -5.58
N GLN A 122 8.18 1.35 -4.97
CA GLN A 122 8.33 -0.08 -4.73
C GLN A 122 7.29 -0.71 -3.78
N ASN A 123 6.55 0.10 -3.02
CA ASN A 123 5.48 -0.44 -2.18
C ASN A 123 4.35 -1.07 -3.01
N CYS A 124 4.19 -0.65 -4.28
CA CYS A 124 3.21 -1.23 -5.22
C CYS A 124 3.86 -1.87 -6.45
N HIS A 125 5.10 -1.49 -6.76
CA HIS A 125 5.92 -2.02 -7.84
C HIS A 125 7.07 -2.84 -7.23
N MET A 126 6.76 -4.06 -6.77
CA MET A 126 7.68 -4.81 -5.90
C MET A 126 9.04 -5.07 -6.56
N ASP A 127 10.08 -5.15 -5.72
CA ASP A 127 11.48 -5.33 -6.12
C ASP A 127 11.91 -4.25 -7.13
N ALA A 128 11.59 -2.98 -6.84
CA ALA A 128 11.77 -1.84 -7.74
C ALA A 128 11.13 -2.04 -9.14
N GLY A 129 10.02 -2.76 -9.20
CA GLY A 129 9.31 -3.11 -10.44
C GLY A 129 10.02 -4.18 -11.25
N THR A 130 10.65 -5.14 -10.59
CA THR A 130 11.27 -6.32 -11.25
C THR A 130 10.59 -7.65 -10.89
N LYS A 131 9.57 -7.64 -10.02
CA LYS A 131 8.85 -8.85 -9.63
C LYS A 131 7.67 -9.16 -10.58
N PRO A 132 7.61 -10.35 -11.21
CA PRO A 132 6.44 -10.80 -11.97
C PRO A 132 5.15 -10.75 -11.15
N PHE A 133 4.05 -10.38 -11.80
CA PHE A 133 2.72 -10.24 -11.19
C PHE A 133 2.62 -9.25 -10.01
N ALA A 134 3.54 -8.29 -9.94
CA ALA A 134 3.60 -7.26 -8.90
C ALA A 134 3.77 -5.85 -9.49
N ASN A 135 3.11 -5.58 -10.62
CA ASN A 135 3.23 -4.35 -11.41
C ASN A 135 4.69 -4.05 -11.79
N ASN A 136 5.38 -4.97 -12.47
CA ASN A 136 6.74 -4.69 -12.91
C ASN A 136 6.79 -3.67 -14.06
N PHE A 137 7.99 -3.15 -14.32
CA PHE A 137 8.23 -2.11 -15.30
C PHE A 137 8.66 -2.63 -16.68
N SER A 138 8.66 -3.95 -16.89
CA SER A 138 9.16 -4.61 -18.11
C SER A 138 8.65 -3.98 -19.41
N VAL A 139 7.33 -3.73 -19.48
CA VAL A 139 6.67 -3.16 -20.66
C VAL A 139 6.49 -1.63 -20.57
N PHE A 140 6.99 -0.98 -19.52
CA PHE A 140 6.65 0.42 -19.25
C PHE A 140 7.08 1.30 -20.43
N TYR A 141 8.38 1.35 -20.74
CA TYR A 141 8.91 2.32 -21.68
C TYR A 141 8.47 2.05 -23.13
N VAL A 142 8.44 0.78 -23.54
CA VAL A 142 8.08 0.36 -24.91
C VAL A 142 6.62 0.61 -25.27
N ASN A 143 5.77 0.78 -24.25
CA ASN A 143 4.35 1.11 -24.44
C ASN A 143 4.12 2.62 -24.59
N TYR A 144 5.13 3.48 -24.65
CA TYR A 144 4.94 4.91 -24.86
C TYR A 144 5.60 5.42 -26.14
N PRO A 145 5.00 6.43 -26.79
CA PRO A 145 3.74 7.09 -26.40
C PRO A 145 2.48 6.26 -26.69
N LYS A 146 1.48 6.28 -25.79
CA LYS A 146 0.20 5.54 -25.94
C LYS A 146 -1.03 6.40 -25.77
N TRP A 147 -2.14 5.94 -26.34
CA TRP A 147 -3.46 6.48 -26.01
C TRP A 147 -3.86 6.10 -24.59
N SER A 148 -4.21 7.09 -23.77
CA SER A 148 -4.75 6.90 -22.43
C SER A 148 -6.23 7.17 -22.44
N VAL A 149 -7.03 6.13 -22.13
CA VAL A 149 -8.48 6.29 -21.97
C VAL A 149 -8.85 7.20 -20.81
N ARG A 150 -7.96 7.37 -19.82
CA ARG A 150 -8.20 8.26 -18.69
C ARG A 150 -8.09 9.72 -19.12
N SER A 151 -6.99 10.14 -19.75
CA SER A 151 -6.82 11.53 -20.18
C SER A 151 -7.52 11.85 -21.51
N GLY A 152 -7.86 10.82 -22.29
CA GLY A 152 -8.48 10.94 -23.61
C GLY A 152 -7.51 11.49 -24.67
N ARG A 153 -6.20 11.28 -24.50
CA ARG A 153 -5.16 11.72 -25.45
C ARG A 153 -3.98 10.76 -25.47
N LYS A 154 -3.06 10.99 -26.41
CA LYS A 154 -1.75 10.35 -26.40
C LYS A 154 -0.93 10.93 -25.24
N GLU A 155 -0.31 10.03 -24.48
CA GLU A 155 0.58 10.34 -23.37
C GLU A 155 1.98 9.85 -23.65
N GLU A 156 2.96 10.62 -23.20
CA GLU A 156 4.37 10.25 -23.15
C GLU A 156 4.70 9.49 -21.85
N ALA A 157 5.85 8.82 -21.83
CA ALA A 157 6.27 7.99 -20.68
C ALA A 157 6.34 8.76 -19.35
N PHE A 158 6.79 10.02 -19.38
CA PHE A 158 6.91 10.85 -18.18
C PHE A 158 5.55 11.23 -17.59
N GLU A 159 4.53 11.42 -18.43
CA GLU A 159 3.19 11.80 -17.97
C GLU A 159 2.54 10.70 -17.14
N ARG A 160 2.86 9.43 -17.42
CA ARG A 160 2.44 8.33 -16.57
C ARG A 160 3.08 8.39 -15.18
N ILE A 161 4.33 8.86 -15.09
CA ILE A 161 5.00 9.08 -13.81
C ILE A 161 4.29 10.24 -13.07
N ASP A 162 3.95 11.31 -13.78
CA ASP A 162 3.20 12.45 -13.22
C ASP A 162 1.89 11.99 -12.59
N GLU A 163 1.08 11.19 -13.31
CA GLU A 163 -0.15 10.62 -12.76
C GLU A 163 0.09 9.75 -11.51
N CYS A 164 1.21 9.02 -11.45
CA CYS A 164 1.54 8.21 -10.28
C CYS A 164 1.84 9.11 -9.08
N PHE A 165 2.53 10.24 -9.27
CA PHE A 165 2.76 11.21 -8.19
C PHE A 165 1.45 11.83 -7.71
N GLU A 166 0.62 12.29 -8.63
CA GLU A 166 -0.68 12.92 -8.30
C GLU A 166 -1.63 11.97 -7.55
N ARG A 167 -1.55 10.67 -7.84
CA ARG A 167 -2.51 9.67 -7.33
C ARG A 167 -1.93 8.80 -6.23
N SER A 168 -0.99 7.94 -6.59
CA SER A 168 -0.39 6.97 -5.67
C SER A 168 0.44 7.65 -4.59
N MET A 169 1.16 8.72 -4.96
CA MET A 169 1.99 9.47 -4.02
C MET A 169 1.27 10.68 -3.41
N ASN A 170 0.02 10.92 -3.79
CA ASN A 170 -0.79 12.05 -3.32
C ASN A 170 -0.01 13.39 -3.28
N GLY A 171 0.72 13.69 -4.35
CA GLY A 171 1.64 14.80 -4.41
C GLY A 171 1.75 15.42 -5.80
N MET A 172 2.94 15.94 -6.13
CA MET A 172 3.21 16.63 -7.39
C MET A 172 4.49 16.07 -7.99
N ALA A 173 4.47 15.73 -9.27
CA ALA A 173 5.63 15.14 -9.92
C ALA A 173 6.84 16.11 -10.00
N PRO A 174 8.07 15.58 -10.04
CA PRO A 174 9.23 16.37 -10.45
C PRO A 174 9.05 16.93 -11.86
N LYS A 175 9.61 18.11 -12.14
CA LYS A 175 9.54 18.73 -13.48
C LYS A 175 10.07 17.76 -14.55
N ARG A 176 9.47 17.77 -15.75
CA ARG A 176 9.86 16.91 -16.88
C ARG A 176 11.38 16.88 -17.15
N ASN A 177 12.04 18.03 -17.11
CA ASN A 177 13.48 18.17 -17.37
C ASN A 177 14.35 18.11 -16.10
N SER A 178 13.78 17.78 -14.94
CA SER A 178 14.54 17.58 -13.70
C SER A 178 15.41 16.32 -13.79
N LYS A 179 16.51 16.32 -13.03
CA LYS A 179 17.40 15.16 -12.92
C LYS A 179 16.64 13.92 -12.44
N GLU A 180 15.71 14.10 -11.51
CA GLU A 180 14.90 13.05 -10.90
C GLU A 180 13.99 12.37 -11.93
N MET A 181 13.28 13.16 -12.74
CA MET A 181 12.42 12.60 -13.79
C MET A 181 13.25 11.88 -14.86
N GLN A 182 14.35 12.47 -15.30
CA GLN A 182 15.24 11.84 -16.29
C GLN A 182 15.85 10.55 -15.75
N ALA A 183 16.22 10.51 -14.46
CA ALA A 183 16.73 9.31 -13.81
C ALA A 183 15.67 8.20 -13.73
N MET A 184 14.45 8.54 -13.31
CA MET A 184 13.34 7.58 -13.28
C MET A 184 13.07 6.99 -14.68
N LEU A 185 13.04 7.82 -15.72
CA LEU A 185 12.87 7.36 -17.10
C LEU A 185 14.04 6.48 -17.58
N ALA A 186 15.27 6.85 -17.28
CA ALA A 186 16.45 6.05 -17.62
C ALA A 186 16.39 4.65 -16.99
N TYR A 187 16.01 4.57 -15.71
CA TYR A 187 15.80 3.28 -15.04
C TYR A 187 14.68 2.45 -15.69
N LEU A 188 13.51 3.06 -15.94
CA LEU A 188 12.38 2.35 -16.55
C LEU A 188 12.70 1.86 -17.96
N LYS A 189 13.46 2.64 -18.73
CA LYS A 189 13.98 2.23 -20.04
C LYS A 189 14.94 1.05 -19.93
N TRP A 190 15.87 1.09 -18.97
CA TRP A 190 16.83 0.01 -18.73
C TRP A 190 16.14 -1.30 -18.29
N VAL A 191 15.16 -1.24 -17.39
CA VAL A 191 14.43 -2.44 -16.93
C VAL A 191 13.78 -3.17 -18.10
N GLY A 192 13.18 -2.43 -19.04
CA GLY A 192 12.52 -2.97 -20.22
C GLY A 192 13.39 -3.11 -21.47
N GLU A 193 14.71 -2.92 -21.40
CA GLU A 193 15.57 -2.74 -22.58
C GLU A 193 15.53 -3.92 -23.58
N LYS A 194 15.26 -5.14 -23.09
CA LYS A 194 15.18 -6.36 -23.92
C LYS A 194 13.74 -6.74 -24.32
N VAL A 195 12.75 -5.94 -23.94
CA VAL A 195 11.34 -6.17 -24.26
C VAL A 195 11.02 -5.46 -25.58
N SER A 196 10.29 -6.11 -26.48
CA SER A 196 9.74 -5.47 -27.68
C SER A 196 8.25 -5.18 -27.50
N SER A 197 7.73 -4.18 -28.19
CA SER A 197 6.29 -3.87 -28.23
C SER A 197 5.44 -5.00 -28.83
N GLU A 198 6.07 -5.90 -29.57
CA GLU A 198 5.43 -7.04 -30.24
C GLU A 198 5.25 -8.26 -29.34
N THR A 199 5.86 -8.25 -28.15
CA THR A 199 5.83 -9.39 -27.21
C THR A 199 4.86 -9.11 -26.06
N PRO A 200 3.65 -9.69 -26.05
CA PRO A 200 2.75 -9.57 -24.91
C PRO A 200 3.36 -10.27 -23.69
N LEU A 201 3.63 -9.52 -22.63
CA LEU A 201 4.08 -10.08 -21.35
C LEU A 201 2.88 -10.20 -20.42
N ALA A 202 2.41 -11.42 -20.13
CA ALA A 202 1.23 -11.62 -19.29
C ALA A 202 1.46 -11.27 -17.80
N ASP A 203 2.73 -11.19 -17.40
CA ASP A 203 3.20 -11.07 -16.03
C ASP A 203 3.62 -9.64 -15.63
N HIS A 204 3.45 -8.65 -16.51
CA HIS A 204 3.81 -7.26 -16.22
C HIS A 204 2.92 -6.58 -15.17
N SER A 205 1.64 -6.96 -15.11
CA SER A 205 0.67 -6.46 -14.13
C SER A 205 0.30 -7.55 -13.13
N VAL A 206 -0.48 -7.23 -12.10
CA VAL A 206 -1.02 -8.23 -11.18
C VAL A 206 -1.84 -9.28 -11.93
N LYS A 207 -1.69 -10.56 -11.57
CA LYS A 207 -2.58 -11.63 -12.05
C LYS A 207 -3.99 -11.32 -11.56
N LYS A 208 -4.94 -11.25 -12.49
CA LYS A 208 -6.33 -10.92 -12.17
C LYS A 208 -6.97 -12.06 -11.39
N VAL A 209 -7.72 -11.70 -10.35
CA VAL A 209 -8.58 -12.64 -9.61
C VAL A 209 -9.89 -12.78 -10.39
N PRO A 210 -10.42 -13.99 -10.57
CA PRO A 210 -11.76 -14.20 -11.13
C PRO A 210 -12.81 -13.33 -10.42
N TYR A 211 -13.77 -12.79 -11.19
CA TYR A 211 -14.84 -12.00 -10.60
C TYR A 211 -15.73 -12.87 -9.72
N LEU A 212 -16.11 -12.33 -8.57
CA LEU A 212 -17.17 -12.92 -7.75
C LEU A 212 -18.53 -12.68 -8.41
N ASN A 213 -19.42 -13.66 -8.28
CA ASN A 213 -20.83 -13.54 -8.64
C ASN A 213 -21.66 -12.82 -7.57
N ILE A 214 -21.02 -12.43 -6.46
CA ILE A 214 -21.59 -11.65 -5.36
C ILE A 214 -20.74 -10.39 -5.14
N PRO A 215 -21.29 -9.33 -4.52
CA PRO A 215 -20.47 -8.20 -4.08
C PRO A 215 -19.39 -8.64 -3.07
N ALA A 216 -18.21 -8.04 -3.15
CA ALA A 216 -17.20 -8.13 -2.12
C ALA A 216 -17.70 -7.48 -0.82
N ASP A 217 -17.41 -8.13 0.31
CA ASP A 217 -17.94 -7.78 1.62
C ASP A 217 -16.83 -7.19 2.53
N PRO A 218 -16.88 -5.87 2.82
CA PRO A 218 -15.94 -5.23 3.75
C PRO A 218 -15.96 -5.80 5.17
N ILE A 219 -17.08 -6.36 5.64
CA ILE A 219 -17.19 -6.95 6.99
C ILE A 219 -16.39 -8.24 7.04
N LYS A 220 -16.55 -9.14 6.06
CA LYS A 220 -15.68 -10.32 5.90
C LYS A 220 -14.22 -9.90 5.67
N GLY A 221 -14.00 -8.83 4.91
CA GLY A 221 -12.68 -8.27 4.66
C GLY A 221 -11.94 -7.84 5.92
N LYS A 222 -12.65 -7.27 6.90
CA LYS A 222 -12.08 -6.91 8.21
C LYS A 222 -11.53 -8.12 8.95
N ILE A 223 -12.18 -9.28 8.83
CA ILE A 223 -11.73 -10.54 9.46
C ILE A 223 -10.41 -10.99 8.82
N VAL A 224 -10.33 -10.96 7.49
CA VAL A 224 -9.09 -11.26 6.74
C VAL A 224 -7.98 -10.28 7.13
N TYR A 225 -8.30 -8.98 7.20
CA TYR A 225 -7.34 -7.96 7.58
C TYR A 225 -6.76 -8.19 8.98
N THR A 226 -7.63 -8.44 9.95
CA THR A 226 -7.25 -8.66 11.35
C THR A 226 -6.37 -9.90 11.50
N SER A 227 -6.68 -10.96 10.77
CA SER A 227 -5.95 -12.24 10.87
C SER A 227 -4.64 -12.26 10.07
N LYS A 228 -4.56 -11.58 8.92
CA LYS A 228 -3.45 -11.76 7.96
C LYS A 228 -2.65 -10.49 7.63
N CYS A 229 -3.15 -9.30 7.96
CA CYS A 229 -2.55 -8.03 7.52
C CYS A 229 -2.14 -7.09 8.66
N MET A 230 -2.91 -7.10 9.75
CA MET A 230 -2.81 -6.15 10.86
C MET A 230 -1.44 -6.16 11.56
N SER A 231 -0.78 -7.31 11.64
CA SER A 231 0.54 -7.44 12.30
C SER A 231 1.62 -6.55 11.65
N CYS A 232 1.50 -6.29 10.35
CA CYS A 232 2.43 -5.44 9.61
C CYS A 232 1.86 -4.03 9.38
N HIS A 233 0.60 -3.92 8.95
CA HIS A 233 0.00 -2.64 8.56
C HIS A 233 -0.68 -1.88 9.71
N GLY A 234 -0.73 -2.48 10.91
CA GLY A 234 -1.32 -1.90 12.12
C GLY A 234 -2.84 -2.06 12.17
N SER A 235 -3.45 -1.93 13.36
CA SER A 235 -4.92 -2.01 13.53
C SER A 235 -5.67 -0.91 12.77
N GLU A 236 -5.03 0.24 12.61
CA GLU A 236 -5.57 1.42 11.92
C GLU A 236 -4.98 1.59 10.51
N GLY A 237 -4.28 0.60 9.96
CA GLY A 237 -3.77 0.66 8.57
C GLY A 237 -2.74 1.74 8.29
N LYS A 238 -2.20 2.40 9.33
CA LYS A 238 -1.17 3.44 9.25
C LYS A 238 0.21 2.92 8.85
N GLY A 239 0.38 1.60 8.77
CA GLY A 239 1.66 1.00 8.47
C GLY A 239 2.65 1.13 9.64
N MET A 240 3.92 0.95 9.32
CA MET A 240 5.04 1.08 10.27
C MET A 240 6.09 1.99 9.65
N ALA A 241 6.32 3.15 10.25
CA ALA A 241 7.33 4.09 9.79
C ALA A 241 8.74 3.47 9.85
N ALA A 242 9.59 3.85 8.90
CA ALA A 242 11.00 3.46 8.91
C ALA A 242 11.76 4.22 10.02
N PRO A 243 12.80 3.62 10.63
CA PRO A 243 13.69 4.31 11.54
C PRO A 243 14.22 5.62 10.92
N GLY A 244 14.21 6.70 11.70
CA GLY A 244 14.61 8.03 11.22
C GLY A 244 13.55 8.77 10.40
N GLY A 245 12.32 8.24 10.28
CA GLY A 245 11.17 8.97 9.74
C GLY A 245 11.13 9.14 8.22
N LYS A 246 12.08 8.54 7.48
CA LYS A 246 12.16 8.61 6.02
C LYS A 246 11.40 7.45 5.38
N GLY A 247 10.07 7.54 5.42
CA GLY A 247 9.15 6.59 4.79
C GLY A 247 8.70 5.46 5.72
N TYR A 248 8.38 4.29 5.15
CA TYR A 248 7.75 3.18 5.86
C TYR A 248 8.45 1.84 5.61
N ILE A 249 8.57 1.01 6.65
CA ILE A 249 8.86 -0.43 6.54
C ILE A 249 7.64 -1.13 5.93
N TYR A 250 6.46 -0.88 6.51
CA TYR A 250 5.18 -1.34 5.97
C TYR A 250 4.33 -0.13 5.61
N PRO A 251 3.93 0.04 4.34
CA PRO A 251 3.25 1.25 3.90
C PRO A 251 1.85 1.40 4.54
N PRO A 252 1.37 2.64 4.71
CA PRO A 252 -0.01 2.90 5.09
C PRO A 252 -0.96 2.46 3.97
N LEU A 253 -1.99 1.71 4.33
CA LEU A 253 -3.00 1.21 3.38
C LEU A 253 -4.16 2.19 3.18
N TRP A 254 -4.39 3.05 4.17
CA TRP A 254 -5.37 4.14 4.16
C TRP A 254 -4.93 5.26 5.13
N GLY A 255 -5.76 6.29 5.30
CA GLY A 255 -5.41 7.49 6.06
C GLY A 255 -4.67 8.53 5.21
N PRO A 256 -4.30 9.67 5.81
CA PRO A 256 -3.78 10.84 5.08
C PRO A 256 -2.44 10.58 4.38
N ASP A 257 -1.65 9.62 4.86
CA ASP A 257 -0.32 9.31 4.32
C ASP A 257 -0.32 8.22 3.24
N SER A 258 -1.50 7.68 2.89
CA SER A 258 -1.66 6.64 1.87
C SER A 258 -1.93 7.22 0.49
N TYR A 259 -2.20 6.35 -0.49
CA TYR A 259 -2.64 6.74 -1.83
C TYR A 259 -4.04 7.33 -1.78
N ASN A 260 -4.31 8.30 -2.65
CA ASN A 260 -5.64 8.89 -2.77
C ASN A 260 -6.60 7.99 -3.56
N ASP A 261 -7.88 8.35 -3.55
CA ASP A 261 -8.93 7.61 -4.23
C ASP A 261 -8.90 7.72 -5.78
N GLY A 262 -8.02 8.56 -6.34
CA GLY A 262 -7.72 8.59 -7.77
C GLY A 262 -6.73 7.51 -8.22
N ALA A 263 -6.10 6.79 -7.29
CA ALA A 263 -5.06 5.82 -7.59
C ALA A 263 -5.58 4.51 -8.19
N GLY A 264 -4.76 3.88 -9.04
CA GLY A 264 -5.09 2.59 -9.62
C GLY A 264 -5.27 1.47 -8.58
N MET A 265 -4.71 1.64 -7.38
CA MET A 265 -4.84 0.72 -6.25
C MET A 265 -6.18 0.91 -5.50
N PHE A 266 -6.87 2.04 -5.68
CA PHE A 266 -8.22 2.24 -5.15
C PHE A 266 -9.29 1.46 -5.94
N ARG A 267 -8.95 0.97 -7.14
CA ARG A 267 -9.82 0.08 -7.92
C ARG A 267 -9.78 -1.34 -7.36
N LEU A 268 -10.95 -1.90 -7.09
CA LEU A 268 -11.08 -3.10 -6.28
C LEU A 268 -10.40 -4.32 -6.93
N GLY A 269 -10.54 -4.51 -8.25
CA GLY A 269 -9.92 -5.65 -8.94
C GLY A 269 -8.40 -5.56 -9.03
N ASN A 270 -7.86 -4.34 -9.09
CA ASN A 270 -6.41 -4.13 -9.00
C ASN A 270 -5.87 -4.46 -7.62
N PHE A 271 -6.54 -4.00 -6.56
CA PHE A 271 -6.13 -4.29 -5.18
C PHE A 271 -6.24 -5.78 -4.87
N ALA A 272 -7.37 -6.41 -5.20
CA ALA A 272 -7.59 -7.85 -5.00
C ALA A 272 -6.51 -8.69 -5.71
N GLY A 273 -6.19 -8.35 -6.97
CA GLY A 273 -5.07 -8.96 -7.70
C GLY A 273 -3.73 -8.74 -7.00
N PHE A 274 -3.43 -7.51 -6.56
CA PHE A 274 -2.18 -7.24 -5.87
C PHE A 274 -2.02 -8.09 -4.62
N VAL A 275 -3.03 -8.10 -3.73
CA VAL A 275 -2.94 -8.84 -2.47
C VAL A 275 -2.95 -10.35 -2.67
N LYS A 276 -3.76 -10.89 -3.58
CA LYS A 276 -3.76 -12.33 -3.90
C LYS A 276 -2.37 -12.84 -4.29
N ASN A 277 -1.64 -12.05 -5.07
CA ASN A 277 -0.37 -12.47 -5.67
C ASN A 277 0.86 -12.13 -4.83
N ASN A 278 0.74 -11.22 -3.86
CA ASN A 278 1.90 -10.63 -3.20
C ASN A 278 1.76 -10.47 -1.69
N MET A 279 0.57 -10.71 -1.13
CA MET A 279 0.29 -10.52 0.29
C MET A 279 -0.37 -11.77 0.92
N PRO A 280 -0.10 -12.06 2.20
CA PRO A 280 0.91 -11.42 3.08
C PRO A 280 2.35 -11.55 2.55
N TYR A 281 3.30 -10.81 3.13
CA TYR A 281 4.69 -10.85 2.66
C TYR A 281 5.23 -12.28 2.66
N GLY A 282 5.83 -12.70 1.53
CA GLY A 282 6.22 -14.09 1.28
C GLY A 282 5.27 -14.83 0.32
N SER A 283 4.02 -14.36 0.16
CA SER A 283 3.11 -14.90 -0.85
C SER A 283 3.56 -14.58 -2.27
N THR A 284 3.22 -15.49 -3.19
CA THR A 284 3.47 -15.33 -4.62
C THR A 284 2.22 -15.71 -5.42
N TYR A 285 2.20 -15.40 -6.71
CA TYR A 285 1.14 -15.84 -7.62
C TYR A 285 1.07 -17.37 -7.81
N LEU A 286 2.14 -18.09 -7.43
CA LEU A 286 2.22 -19.56 -7.45
C LEU A 286 1.76 -20.17 -6.12
N ASP A 287 1.95 -19.45 -5.02
CA ASP A 287 1.61 -19.87 -3.66
C ASP A 287 0.83 -18.76 -2.93
N PRO A 288 -0.43 -18.52 -3.32
CA PRO A 288 -1.26 -17.48 -2.72
C PRO A 288 -1.79 -17.93 -1.36
N ASN A 289 -1.67 -17.05 -0.36
CA ASN A 289 -2.15 -17.32 1.01
C ASN A 289 -3.61 -16.86 1.26
N LEU A 290 -4.22 -16.21 0.26
CA LEU A 290 -5.62 -15.80 0.27
C LEU A 290 -6.38 -16.62 -0.77
N SER A 291 -7.59 -17.05 -0.44
CA SER A 291 -8.58 -17.45 -1.44
C SER A 291 -9.02 -16.25 -2.28
N ASP A 292 -9.71 -16.50 -3.39
CA ASP A 292 -10.19 -15.43 -4.27
C ASP A 292 -11.21 -14.54 -3.55
N GLU A 293 -12.15 -15.14 -2.81
CA GLU A 293 -13.12 -14.39 -1.99
C GLU A 293 -12.42 -13.55 -0.91
N GLU A 294 -11.44 -14.10 -0.19
CA GLU A 294 -10.68 -13.34 0.80
C GLU A 294 -9.96 -12.14 0.19
N ALA A 295 -9.38 -12.29 -1.00
CA ALA A 295 -8.67 -11.22 -1.70
C ALA A 295 -9.62 -10.07 -2.08
N TRP A 296 -10.80 -10.38 -2.61
CA TRP A 296 -11.83 -9.39 -2.91
C TRP A 296 -12.37 -8.71 -1.65
N ASN A 297 -12.66 -9.48 -0.60
CA ASN A 297 -13.22 -8.95 0.64
C ASN A 297 -12.22 -8.04 1.37
N VAL A 298 -10.94 -8.44 1.49
CA VAL A 298 -9.93 -7.59 2.14
C VAL A 298 -9.67 -6.31 1.34
N ALA A 299 -9.69 -6.40 0.01
CA ALA A 299 -9.63 -5.23 -0.86
C ALA A 299 -10.80 -4.27 -0.58
N ALA A 300 -12.00 -4.81 -0.38
CA ALA A 300 -13.21 -4.02 -0.13
C ALA A 300 -13.15 -3.33 1.23
N TYR A 301 -12.61 -4.01 2.24
CA TYR A 301 -12.36 -3.44 3.56
C TYR A 301 -11.35 -2.29 3.51
N VAL A 302 -10.19 -2.49 2.87
CA VAL A 302 -9.12 -1.49 2.79
C VAL A 302 -9.57 -0.26 1.98
N ASN A 303 -10.25 -0.45 0.86
CA ASN A 303 -10.74 0.66 0.02
C ASN A 303 -12.06 1.27 0.52
N ALA A 304 -12.65 0.75 1.61
CA ALA A 304 -13.72 1.42 2.34
C ALA A 304 -13.20 2.46 3.35
N GLN A 305 -11.92 2.41 3.71
CA GLN A 305 -11.36 3.29 4.74
C GLN A 305 -11.10 4.71 4.22
N PRO A 306 -11.14 5.74 5.10
CA PRO A 306 -10.85 7.12 4.72
C PRO A 306 -9.45 7.31 4.15
N ARG A 307 -9.32 8.14 3.12
CA ARG A 307 -8.07 8.51 2.44
C ARG A 307 -8.23 9.86 1.74
N PRO A 308 -7.15 10.50 1.26
CA PRO A 308 -7.25 11.74 0.51
C PRO A 308 -8.11 11.56 -0.76
N HIS A 309 -8.84 12.62 -1.11
CA HIS A 309 -9.68 12.67 -2.31
C HIS A 309 -8.94 13.37 -3.46
N LEU A 310 -9.00 12.81 -4.67
CA LEU A 310 -8.59 13.45 -5.91
C LEU A 310 -9.83 13.77 -6.74
N ASN A 311 -9.95 15.02 -7.18
CA ASN A 311 -11.03 15.43 -8.08
C ASN A 311 -10.91 14.72 -9.45
N PRO A 312 -11.86 13.85 -9.84
CA PRO A 312 -11.76 13.05 -11.06
C PRO A 312 -12.30 13.77 -12.30
N LYS A 313 -12.61 15.07 -12.26
CA LYS A 313 -13.29 15.82 -13.34
C LYS A 313 -12.66 15.63 -14.73
N ASN A 314 -11.34 15.47 -14.80
CA ASN A 314 -10.61 15.32 -16.07
C ASN A 314 -10.38 13.86 -16.46
N ASP A 315 -10.81 12.90 -15.63
CA ASP A 315 -10.66 11.47 -15.88
C ASP A 315 -11.83 10.95 -16.72
N TYR A 316 -11.51 10.13 -17.73
CA TYR A 316 -12.47 9.40 -18.55
C TYR A 316 -13.52 10.31 -19.20
N LYS A 317 -13.06 11.29 -19.99
CA LYS A 317 -13.93 12.19 -20.77
C LYS A 317 -14.97 11.42 -21.58
N ASP A 318 -14.56 10.29 -22.18
CA ASP A 318 -15.50 9.28 -22.67
C ASP A 318 -15.87 8.33 -21.52
N ILE A 319 -17.02 8.57 -20.89
CA ILE A 319 -17.52 7.79 -19.76
C ILE A 319 -17.70 6.29 -20.08
N SER A 320 -17.85 5.92 -21.36
CA SER A 320 -17.95 4.51 -21.77
C SER A 320 -16.63 3.74 -21.65
N THR A 321 -15.52 4.45 -21.43
CA THR A 321 -14.18 3.89 -21.24
C THR A 321 -13.79 3.72 -19.78
N LYS A 322 -14.61 4.21 -18.84
CA LYS A 322 -14.38 4.02 -17.40
C LYS A 322 -14.24 2.54 -17.09
N PRO A 323 -13.27 2.12 -16.28
CA PRO A 323 -13.19 0.72 -15.88
C PRO A 323 -14.42 0.27 -15.11
N ILE A 324 -14.79 -1.01 -15.26
CA ILE A 324 -15.92 -1.61 -14.54
C ILE A 324 -15.82 -1.49 -13.01
N ASP A 325 -14.61 -1.35 -12.48
CA ASP A 325 -14.31 -1.26 -11.05
C ASP A 325 -13.91 0.16 -10.62
N TYR A 326 -14.28 1.17 -11.43
CA TYR A 326 -14.07 2.57 -11.11
C TYR A 326 -15.18 3.07 -10.18
N PRO A 327 -14.86 3.52 -8.95
CA PRO A 327 -15.84 3.67 -7.89
C PRO A 327 -16.67 4.96 -7.95
N PHE A 328 -16.45 5.82 -8.95
CA PHE A 328 -17.12 7.13 -9.08
C PHE A 328 -17.87 7.30 -10.40
N GLY A 329 -19.14 7.68 -10.30
CA GLY A 329 -20.01 7.98 -11.42
C GLY A 329 -19.66 9.30 -12.13
N PRO A 330 -20.46 9.70 -13.13
CA PRO A 330 -21.52 8.91 -13.76
C PRO A 330 -20.96 7.75 -14.61
N TYR A 331 -21.82 6.79 -14.96
CA TYR A 331 -21.47 5.62 -15.79
C TYR A 331 -22.27 5.61 -17.09
N ALA A 332 -21.78 4.87 -18.07
CA ALA A 332 -22.46 4.67 -19.36
C ALA A 332 -23.48 3.51 -19.33
N ASP A 333 -23.55 2.79 -18.22
CA ASP A 333 -24.49 1.70 -17.97
C ASP A 333 -25.44 2.07 -16.81
N ALA A 334 -26.32 1.13 -16.43
CA ALA A 334 -27.33 1.34 -15.41
C ALA A 334 -26.88 0.92 -13.99
N PHE A 335 -25.62 0.52 -13.79
CA PHE A 335 -25.15 0.05 -12.50
C PHE A 335 -24.84 1.22 -11.55
N SER A 336 -25.11 1.03 -10.27
CA SER A 336 -24.85 2.03 -9.23
C SER A 336 -23.36 2.14 -8.89
N GLU A 337 -22.95 3.25 -8.26
CA GLU A 337 -21.58 3.40 -7.72
C GLU A 337 -21.24 2.29 -6.72
N LYS A 338 -22.21 1.82 -5.93
CA LYS A 338 -22.02 0.70 -5.00
C LYS A 338 -21.67 -0.59 -5.75
N GLN A 339 -22.31 -0.85 -6.89
CA GLN A 339 -22.01 -2.00 -7.74
C GLN A 339 -20.66 -1.86 -8.44
N HIS A 340 -20.30 -0.68 -8.94
CA HIS A 340 -18.95 -0.45 -9.48
C HIS A 340 -17.84 -0.48 -8.41
N LYS A 341 -18.17 -0.17 -7.15
CA LYS A 341 -17.22 -0.23 -6.05
C LYS A 341 -17.00 -1.64 -5.51
N TYR A 342 -18.06 -2.44 -5.38
CA TYR A 342 -18.02 -3.75 -4.69
C TYR A 342 -18.41 -4.95 -5.55
N GLY A 343 -18.94 -4.73 -6.75
CA GLY A 343 -19.48 -5.79 -7.61
C GLY A 343 -20.96 -6.12 -7.30
N PRO A 344 -21.47 -7.25 -7.83
CA PRO A 344 -20.74 -8.27 -8.58
C PRO A 344 -20.24 -7.74 -9.93
N PHE A 345 -18.98 -8.00 -10.25
CA PHE A 345 -18.35 -7.46 -11.47
C PHE A 345 -18.65 -8.26 -12.73
N SER A 346 -19.10 -9.51 -12.59
CA SER A 346 -19.40 -10.40 -13.72
C SER A 346 -20.48 -9.81 -14.63
N GLU A 347 -21.57 -9.29 -14.08
CA GLU A 347 -22.65 -8.68 -14.86
C GLU A 347 -22.26 -7.33 -15.45
N ILE A 348 -21.56 -6.48 -14.70
CA ILE A 348 -21.02 -5.21 -15.20
C ILE A 348 -20.10 -5.48 -16.39
N ALA A 349 -19.21 -6.46 -16.26
CA ALA A 349 -18.30 -6.83 -17.34
C ALA A 349 -19.04 -7.32 -18.58
N LYS A 350 -20.14 -8.07 -18.46
CA LYS A 350 -20.94 -8.52 -19.62
C LYS A 350 -21.55 -7.35 -20.40
N GLN A 351 -22.05 -6.34 -19.70
CA GLN A 351 -22.76 -5.19 -20.29
C GLN A 351 -21.85 -4.00 -20.59
N HIS A 352 -20.55 -4.10 -20.27
CA HIS A 352 -19.63 -2.98 -20.35
C HIS A 352 -19.50 -2.44 -21.79
N PRO A 353 -19.81 -1.15 -22.04
CA PRO A 353 -19.94 -0.60 -23.39
C PRO A 353 -18.63 -0.60 -24.18
N PHE A 354 -17.48 -0.58 -23.49
CA PHE A 354 -16.17 -0.63 -24.14
C PHE A 354 -15.86 -1.97 -24.82
N LYS A 355 -16.55 -3.07 -24.47
CA LYS A 355 -16.33 -4.37 -25.12
C LYS A 355 -16.55 -4.34 -26.64
N ASN A 356 -17.33 -3.38 -27.12
CA ASN A 356 -17.74 -3.27 -28.52
C ASN A 356 -16.95 -2.20 -29.31
N LYS A 357 -16.00 -1.48 -28.69
CA LYS A 357 -15.19 -0.45 -29.36
C LYS A 357 -13.81 -1.00 -29.73
N LYS A 358 -13.48 -1.04 -31.03
CA LYS A 358 -12.09 -1.15 -31.47
C LYS A 358 -11.38 0.16 -31.14
N ILE A 359 -10.30 0.09 -30.37
CA ILE A 359 -9.40 1.24 -30.17
C ILE A 359 -8.63 1.37 -31.48
N THR A 360 -8.98 2.36 -32.31
CA THR A 360 -8.22 2.75 -33.50
C THR A 360 -7.08 3.68 -33.15
#